data_AF-A0A137SRG8-F1
#
_entry.id   AF-A0A137SRG8-F1
#
_cell.length_a   1.000
_cell.length_b   1.000
_cell.length_c   1.000
_cell.angle_alpha   90.00
_cell.angle_beta   90.00
_cell.angle_gamma   90.00
#
_symmetry.space_group_name_H-M   'P 1'
#
loop_
_entity.id
_entity.type
_entity.pdbx_description
1 polymer ?
#
loop_
_entity_poly.entity_id
_entity_poly.type
_entity_poly.pdbx_seq_one_letter_code
_entity_poly.pdbx_strand_id
1 'polypeptide(L)'
;MRIHKWLNGRKHNSMRVRIMFMFAGELNDWWIDWFLPFFPSKGETFDIIEFVECGIIKDFKDKTFEGCVRYHSIKKSMYDMLFDGYNVEIENIHWCPRHIEIELKSTDYNRDYWKEVNE
;
A
#
# COMPACT_ATOMS: atom_id res chain seq x y z
N MET A 1 17.84 -7.93 3.90
CA MET A 1 18.30 -7.20 5.12
C MET A 1 18.89 -5.83 4.78
N ARG A 2 18.11 -4.95 4.14
CA ARG A 2 18.49 -3.54 3.85
C ARG A 2 17.89 -2.57 4.87
N ILE A 3 16.77 -2.92 5.50
CA ILE A 3 16.04 -2.07 6.46
C ILE A 3 16.88 -1.68 7.68
N HIS A 4 17.70 -2.59 8.22
CA HIS A 4 18.44 -2.34 9.46
C HIS A 4 19.48 -1.20 9.38
N LYS A 5 19.94 -0.81 8.18
CA LYS A 5 20.84 0.35 8.04
C LYS A 5 20.11 1.70 8.17
N TRP A 6 18.81 1.76 7.89
CA TRP A 6 18.03 3.01 7.85
C TRP A 6 17.49 3.42 9.22
N LEU A 7 17.28 2.45 10.13
CA LEU A 7 16.67 2.65 11.44
C LEU A 7 17.58 3.33 12.48
N ASN A 8 18.89 3.36 12.25
CA ASN A 8 19.86 3.82 13.24
C ASN A 8 20.11 5.34 13.16
N GLY A 9 19.26 6.14 13.80
CA GLY A 9 19.69 7.46 14.26
C GLY A 9 18.67 8.60 14.32
N ARG A 10 17.44 8.43 13.83
CA ARG A 10 16.43 9.50 13.86
C ARG A 10 15.30 9.13 14.82
N LYS A 11 14.94 10.07 15.72
CA LYS A 11 13.70 9.97 16.51
C LYS A 11 12.54 10.18 15.53
N HIS A 12 11.95 9.09 15.04
CA HIS A 12 10.76 9.16 14.20
C HIS A 12 9.54 9.30 15.10
N ASN A 13 8.72 10.33 14.88
CA ASN A 13 7.41 10.42 15.50
C ASN A 13 6.45 9.46 14.78
N SER A 14 5.51 8.87 15.52
CA SER A 14 4.44 8.07 14.92
C SER A 14 3.68 8.95 13.96
N MET A 15 3.48 8.49 12.72
CA MET A 15 2.66 9.19 11.74
C MET A 15 1.60 8.23 11.26
N ARG A 16 0.37 8.72 11.14
CA ARG A 16 -0.70 7.91 10.57
C ARG A 16 -0.46 7.78 9.07
N VAL A 17 -0.65 6.60 8.51
CA VAL A 17 -0.46 6.32 7.08
C VAL A 17 -1.76 5.81 6.50
N ARG A 18 -2.16 6.41 5.40
CA ARG A 18 -3.28 5.97 4.56
C ARG A 18 -2.69 5.32 3.32
N ILE A 19 -2.93 4.03 3.15
CA ILE A 19 -2.59 3.30 1.94
C ILE A 19 -3.85 3.25 1.09
N MET A 20 -3.76 3.74 -0.14
CA MET A 20 -4.84 3.74 -1.11
C MET A 20 -4.42 2.81 -2.24
N PHE A 21 -5.17 1.73 -2.45
CA PHE A 21 -4.83 0.69 -3.40
C PHE A 21 -5.93 0.56 -4.45
N MET A 22 -5.57 0.77 -5.72
CA MET A 22 -6.49 0.52 -6.83
C MET A 22 -6.49 -0.98 -7.15
N PHE A 23 -7.60 -1.66 -6.86
CA PHE A 23 -7.75 -3.09 -7.09
C PHE A 23 -8.98 -3.37 -7.93
N ALA A 24 -8.82 -4.11 -9.03
CA ALA A 24 -9.94 -4.67 -9.78
C ALA A 24 -11.08 -3.67 -10.02
N GLY A 25 -10.71 -2.45 -10.38
CA GLY A 25 -11.68 -1.39 -10.66
C GLY A 25 -12.33 -0.74 -9.43
N GLU A 26 -11.71 -0.79 -8.24
CA GLU A 26 -12.21 -0.15 -7.02
C GLU A 26 -11.04 0.50 -6.25
N LEU A 27 -11.23 1.73 -5.75
CA LEU A 27 -10.27 2.38 -4.87
C LEU A 27 -10.49 1.89 -3.44
N ASN A 28 -9.51 1.18 -2.92
CA ASN A 28 -9.56 0.62 -1.60
C ASN A 28 -8.66 1.40 -0.64
N ASP A 29 -9.22 1.79 0.51
CA ASP A 29 -8.50 2.57 1.52
C ASP A 29 -8.12 1.71 2.73
N TRP A 30 -6.95 1.96 3.28
CA TRP A 30 -6.48 1.28 4.48
C TRP A 30 -5.65 2.22 5.34
N TRP A 31 -5.94 2.25 6.64
CA TRP A 31 -5.31 3.16 7.59
C TRP A 31 -4.50 2.38 8.60
N ILE A 32 -3.26 2.83 8.82
CA ILE A 32 -2.35 2.20 9.77
C ILE A 32 -1.54 3.25 10.53
N ASP A 33 -1.36 3.03 11.83
CA ASP A 33 -0.43 3.83 12.63
C ASP A 33 0.97 3.24 12.42
N TRP A 34 1.81 3.95 11.67
CA TRP A 34 3.11 3.45 11.26
C TRP A 34 4.19 4.48 11.54
N PHE A 35 5.16 4.11 12.37
CA PHE A 35 6.41 4.86 12.48
C PHE A 35 7.21 4.65 11.20
N LEU A 36 7.00 5.50 10.17
CA LEU A 36 7.77 5.42 8.93
C LEU A 36 9.27 5.55 9.23
N PRO A 37 10.05 4.47 9.06
CA PRO A 37 11.48 4.53 9.32
C PRO A 37 12.26 5.09 8.12
N PHE A 38 11.59 5.28 6.98
CA PHE A 38 12.15 5.81 5.74
C PHE A 38 11.02 6.45 4.91
N PHE A 39 11.40 7.17 3.87
CA PHE A 39 10.48 7.86 2.96
C PHE A 39 10.36 7.01 1.69
N PRO A 40 9.21 6.37 1.43
CA PRO A 40 9.01 5.68 0.16
C PRO A 40 9.15 6.65 -1.01
N SER A 41 9.52 6.15 -2.19
CA SER A 41 9.58 6.92 -3.43
C SER A 41 8.66 6.35 -4.50
N LYS A 42 8.16 7.23 -5.37
CA LYS A 42 7.36 6.83 -6.54
C LYS A 42 8.15 5.83 -7.41
N GLY A 43 7.48 4.76 -7.84
CA GLY A 43 8.06 3.70 -8.66
C GLY A 43 8.84 2.65 -7.86
N GLU A 44 9.03 2.83 -6.55
CA GLU A 44 9.55 1.75 -5.70
C GLU A 44 8.46 0.71 -5.44
N THR A 45 8.88 -0.55 -5.32
CA THR A 45 8.04 -1.62 -4.79
C THR A 45 7.71 -1.33 -3.33
N PHE A 46 6.43 -1.40 -2.99
CA PHE A 46 5.99 -1.18 -1.62
C PHE A 46 5.98 -2.49 -0.84
N ASP A 47 7.11 -2.85 -0.24
CA ASP A 47 7.24 -4.07 0.57
C ASP A 47 6.81 -3.80 2.03
N ILE A 48 5.50 -3.72 2.27
CA ILE A 48 5.00 -3.53 3.64
C ILE A 48 5.26 -4.74 4.54
N ILE A 49 5.36 -5.92 3.92
CA ILE A 49 5.43 -7.20 4.63
C ILE A 49 6.74 -7.30 5.40
N GLU A 50 7.86 -6.88 4.81
CA GLU A 50 9.15 -6.82 5.54
C GLU A 50 9.02 -5.97 6.83
N PHE A 51 8.21 -4.90 6.85
CA PHE A 51 7.97 -4.09 8.06
C PHE A 51 7.03 -4.76 9.08
N VAL A 52 6.05 -5.54 8.63
CA VAL A 52 5.17 -6.32 9.50
C VAL A 52 5.97 -7.45 10.16
N GLU A 53 6.73 -8.21 9.37
CA GLU A 53 7.57 -9.31 9.85
C GLU A 53 8.69 -8.82 10.79
N CYS A 54 9.27 -7.65 10.52
CA CYS A 54 10.24 -7.03 11.43
C CYS A 54 9.62 -6.43 12.71
N GLY A 55 8.29 -6.51 12.89
CA GLY A 55 7.60 -5.98 14.07
C GLY A 55 7.59 -4.44 14.17
N ILE A 56 7.87 -3.75 13.06
CA ILE A 56 7.81 -2.28 12.96
C ILE A 56 6.35 -1.85 12.88
N ILE A 57 5.55 -2.58 12.11
CA ILE A 57 4.11 -2.43 12.03
C ILE A 57 3.48 -3.50 12.93
N LYS A 58 3.03 -3.11 14.13
CA LYS A 58 2.53 -4.05 15.14
C LYS A 58 1.02 -4.31 15.03
N ASP A 59 0.27 -3.32 14.58
CA ASP A 59 -1.19 -3.38 14.49
C ASP A 59 -1.67 -3.61 13.05
N PHE A 60 -0.98 -4.48 12.31
CA PHE A 60 -1.40 -4.87 10.97
C PHE A 60 -2.79 -5.53 11.04
N LYS A 61 -3.80 -4.85 10.51
CA LYS A 61 -5.15 -5.40 10.36
C LYS A 61 -5.37 -5.69 8.89
N ASP A 62 -5.32 -6.97 8.55
CA ASP A 62 -5.62 -7.42 7.20
C ASP A 62 -7.04 -6.99 6.82
N LYS A 63 -7.20 -6.53 5.58
CA LYS A 63 -8.48 -6.08 5.02
C LYS A 63 -8.70 -6.82 3.73
N THR A 64 -9.86 -7.47 3.60
CA THR A 64 -10.28 -8.06 2.32
C THR A 64 -10.86 -6.99 1.42
N PHE A 65 -10.43 -6.99 0.17
CA PHE A 65 -10.95 -6.14 -0.88
C PHE A 65 -11.71 -6.97 -1.91
N GLU A 66 -12.78 -6.38 -2.43
CA GLU A 66 -13.64 -7.00 -3.43
C GLU A 66 -13.54 -6.19 -4.72
N GLY A 67 -13.42 -6.88 -5.86
CA GLY A 67 -13.41 -6.22 -7.15
C GLY A 67 -14.78 -5.67 -7.55
N CYS A 68 -14.82 -4.64 -8.39
CA CYS A 68 -16.06 -4.06 -8.87
C CYS A 68 -16.69 -4.91 -9.98
N VAL A 69 -18.03 -4.86 -10.12
CA VAL A 69 -18.82 -5.34 -11.28
C VAL A 69 -18.28 -6.61 -11.95
N ARG A 70 -17.41 -6.49 -12.96
CA ARG A 70 -16.85 -7.61 -13.73
C ARG A 70 -15.85 -8.49 -12.96
N TYR A 71 -15.38 -8.00 -11.82
CA TYR A 71 -14.44 -8.66 -10.91
C TYR A 71 -15.07 -8.97 -9.55
N HIS A 72 -16.41 -8.97 -9.42
CA HIS A 72 -17.12 -9.22 -8.16
C HIS A 72 -16.80 -10.58 -7.51
N SER A 73 -16.29 -11.54 -8.29
CA SER A 73 -15.88 -12.87 -7.83
C SER A 73 -14.45 -12.88 -7.27
N ILE A 74 -13.69 -11.81 -7.46
CA ILE A 74 -12.32 -11.67 -6.98
C ILE A 74 -12.36 -11.00 -5.61
N LYS A 75 -11.98 -11.77 -4.59
CA LYS A 75 -11.77 -11.29 -3.23
C LYS A 75 -10.36 -11.66 -2.78
N LYS A 76 -9.57 -10.66 -2.40
CA LYS A 76 -8.18 -10.84 -1.97
C LYS A 76 -7.91 -9.97 -0.75
N SER A 77 -7.08 -10.44 0.16
CA SER A 77 -6.68 -9.64 1.32
C SER A 77 -5.53 -8.69 1.00
N MET A 78 -5.35 -7.65 1.80
CA MET A 78 -4.20 -6.74 1.67
C MET A 78 -2.90 -7.52 1.81
N TYR A 79 -2.87 -8.47 2.75
CA TYR A 79 -1.73 -9.36 2.92
C TYR A 79 -1.44 -10.15 1.65
N ASP A 80 -2.45 -10.81 1.08
CA ASP A 80 -2.30 -11.55 -0.17
C ASP A 80 -1.83 -10.65 -1.32
N MET A 81 -2.38 -9.44 -1.45
CA MET A 81 -1.97 -8.55 -2.55
C MET A 81 -0.55 -8.01 -2.41
N LEU A 82 -0.01 -7.92 -1.19
CA LEU A 82 1.35 -7.45 -0.94
C LEU A 82 2.35 -8.60 -0.81
N PHE A 83 1.89 -9.86 -0.76
CA PHE A 83 2.71 -11.06 -0.61
C PHE A 83 2.67 -12.01 -1.82
N ASP A 84 1.51 -12.15 -2.47
CA ASP A 84 1.18 -13.20 -3.45
C ASP A 84 1.50 -12.79 -4.91
N GLY A 85 2.73 -12.33 -5.14
CA GLY A 85 3.27 -12.14 -6.50
C GLY A 85 2.66 -11.00 -7.33
N TYR A 86 1.79 -10.17 -6.75
CA TYR A 86 1.29 -8.98 -7.42
C TYR A 86 2.35 -7.88 -7.44
N ASN A 87 2.58 -7.31 -8.61
CA ASN A 87 3.50 -6.20 -8.78
C ASN A 87 2.81 -4.91 -8.33
N VAL A 88 3.00 -4.58 -7.05
CA VAL A 88 2.49 -3.36 -6.44
C VAL A 88 3.57 -2.29 -6.36
N GLU A 89 3.32 -1.17 -7.03
CA GLU A 89 4.23 -0.03 -7.08
C GLU A 89 3.59 1.19 -6.42
N ILE A 90 4.44 2.04 -5.85
CA ILE A 90 4.02 3.35 -5.36
C ILE A 90 3.77 4.27 -6.54
N GLU A 91 2.51 4.64 -6.74
CA GLU A 91 2.09 5.57 -7.78
C GLU A 91 2.29 7.03 -7.35
N ASN A 92 1.93 7.33 -6.10
CA ASN A 92 1.99 8.69 -5.57
C ASN A 92 2.13 8.72 -4.04
N ILE A 93 2.65 9.84 -3.53
CA ILE A 93 2.80 10.07 -2.09
C ILE A 93 2.36 11.50 -1.78
N HIS A 94 1.34 11.63 -0.93
CA HIS A 94 0.85 12.91 -0.44
C HIS A 94 1.22 13.11 1.02
N TRP A 95 1.90 14.23 1.28
CA TRP A 95 2.29 14.63 2.62
C TRP A 95 1.22 15.55 3.20
N CYS A 96 0.45 15.05 4.16
CA CYS A 96 -0.53 15.84 4.88
C CYS A 96 0.01 16.27 6.26
N PRO A 97 -0.54 17.33 6.89
CA PRO A 97 -0.06 17.80 8.19
C PRO A 97 -0.16 16.78 9.33
N ARG A 98 -1.04 15.77 9.21
CA ARG A 98 -1.31 14.78 10.26
C ARG A 98 -1.05 13.33 9.84
N HIS A 99 -0.81 13.08 8.57
CA HIS A 99 -0.68 11.74 8.00
C HIS A 99 0.04 11.79 6.66
N ILE A 100 0.44 10.62 6.17
CA ILE A 100 0.92 10.43 4.79
C ILE A 100 -0.11 9.58 4.06
N GLU A 101 -0.38 9.92 2.81
CA GLU A 101 -1.14 9.06 1.90
C GLU A 101 -0.17 8.46 0.88
N ILE A 102 -0.24 7.15 0.72
CA ILE A 102 0.54 6.39 -0.24
C ILE A 102 -0.45 5.76 -1.21
N GLU A 103 -0.40 6.18 -2.46
CA GLU A 103 -1.15 5.56 -3.54
C GLU A 103 -0.33 4.43 -4.12
N LEU A 104 -0.95 3.26 -4.17
CA LEU A 104 -0.41 2.03 -4.71
C LEU A 104 -1.24 1.63 -5.93
N LYS A 105 -0.54 1.21 -6.98
CA LYS A 105 -1.15 0.59 -8.16
C LYS A 105 -0.64 -0.84 -8.29
N SER A 106 -1.51 -1.75 -8.70
CA SER A 106 -1.07 -3.05 -9.24
C SER A 106 -0.90 -2.92 -10.75
N THR A 107 0.18 -3.47 -11.30
CA THR A 107 0.35 -3.56 -12.76
C THR A 107 -0.41 -4.74 -13.37
N ASP A 108 -0.89 -5.67 -12.55
CA ASP A 108 -1.53 -6.92 -13.00
C ASP A 108 -3.01 -6.73 -13.34
N TYR A 109 -3.64 -5.68 -12.78
CA TYR A 109 -5.00 -5.28 -13.10
C TYR A 109 -4.99 -3.83 -13.57
N ASN A 110 -4.88 -3.66 -14.89
CA ASN A 110 -4.53 -2.39 -15.49
C ASN A 110 -5.57 -1.28 -15.21
N ARG A 111 -5.07 -0.15 -14.72
CA ARG A 111 -5.79 1.11 -14.51
C ARG A 111 -6.32 1.70 -15.83
N ASP A 112 -5.69 1.41 -16.97
CA ASP A 112 -6.05 1.99 -18.28
C ASP A 112 -7.48 1.67 -18.73
N TYR A 113 -8.07 0.57 -18.27
CA TYR A 113 -9.44 0.22 -18.64
C TYR A 113 -10.49 1.15 -18.00
N TRP A 114 -10.15 1.86 -16.90
CA TRP A 114 -11.06 2.85 -16.31
C TRP A 114 -11.37 4.01 -17.23
N LYS A 115 -10.40 4.41 -18.08
CA LYS A 115 -10.57 5.48 -19.07
C LYS A 115 -11.42 5.01 -20.23
N GLU A 116 -11.28 3.77 -20.69
CA GLU A 116 -12.06 3.24 -21.82
C GLU A 116 -13.54 2.97 -21.50
N VAL A 117 -13.91 2.81 -20.23
CA VAL A 117 -15.30 2.51 -19.83
C VAL A 117 -16.11 3.75 -19.47
N ASN A 118 -15.44 4.86 -19.14
CA ASN A 118 -16.09 6.07 -18.62
C ASN A 118 -15.85 7.33 -19.48
N GLU A 119 -15.31 7.17 -20.70
CA GLU A 119 -15.39 8.14 -21.81
C GLU A 119 -16.29 7.58 -22.91
#